data_AF-A0A3P6CZ95-F1
#
_entry.id   AF-A0A3P6CZ95-F1
#
_cell.length_a   1.000
_cell.length_b   1.000
_cell.length_c   1.000
_cell.angle_alpha   90.00
_cell.angle_beta   90.00
_cell.angle_gamma   90.00
#
_symmetry.space_group_name_H-M   'P 1'
#
loop_
_entity.id
_entity.type
_entity.pdbx_description
1 polymer ?
#
loop_
_entity_poly.entity_id
_entity_poly.type
_entity_poly.pdbx_seq_one_letter_code
_entity_poly.pdbx_strand_id
1 'polypeptide(L)'
;MYDVMLDEANLWYQEPPLRKRKLDEPSPVEEKEEEAYSSEEDMDPVEREKYRLQAVESCGFDVDFFNHIFNGIFPSGCTPYDTLFAKAGLHCHNAEKGKKYQLKRVVKVNAEIASLYNSYSTSEVIDPVDNSLHTFQTMVTDAGKEKKASLILLTKICRIKPQIPGSLGDATVFWDFNAIDDFYKTDMPDWPFNDGVDKPTPC
;
A
#
# COMPACT_ATOMS: atom_id res chain seq x y z
N MET A 1 1.14 -29.11 -12.74
CA MET A 1 2.06 -28.46 -11.78
C MET A 1 1.19 -27.78 -10.73
N TYR A 2 0.54 -28.59 -9.89
CA TYR A 2 -0.44 -28.14 -8.88
C TYR A 2 -0.20 -28.82 -7.53
N ASP A 3 0.98 -29.43 -7.36
CA ASP A 3 1.28 -30.37 -6.27
C ASP A 3 2.18 -29.76 -5.18
N VAL A 4 2.93 -28.69 -5.49
CA VAL A 4 3.89 -28.07 -4.54
C VAL A 4 3.17 -27.46 -3.32
N MET A 5 1.96 -26.93 -3.50
CA MET A 5 1.16 -26.30 -2.44
C MET A 5 0.52 -27.31 -1.47
N LEU A 6 0.49 -28.60 -1.82
CA LEU A 6 -0.08 -29.67 -0.98
C LEU A 6 0.99 -30.31 -0.08
N ASP A 7 2.23 -30.43 -0.56
CA ASP A 7 3.34 -30.98 0.23
C ASP A 7 3.75 -30.05 1.38
N GLU A 8 3.67 -28.73 1.21
CA GLU A 8 3.91 -27.77 2.29
C GLU A 8 2.84 -27.86 3.40
N ALA A 9 1.58 -28.16 3.05
CA ALA A 9 0.51 -28.35 4.03
C ALA A 9 0.69 -29.64 4.85
N ASN A 10 1.19 -30.71 4.23
CA ASN A 10 1.45 -32.00 4.89
C ASN A 10 2.62 -31.94 5.90
N LEU A 11 3.52 -30.96 5.78
CA LEU A 11 4.67 -30.81 6.67
C LEU A 11 4.29 -30.41 8.11
N TRP A 12 3.11 -29.84 8.32
CA TRP A 12 2.64 -29.34 9.62
C TRP A 12 1.79 -30.34 10.43
N TYR A 13 1.42 -31.49 9.86
CA TYR A 13 0.51 -32.46 10.49
C TYR A 13 1.19 -33.60 11.31
N GLN A 14 2.51 -33.52 11.54
CA GLN A 14 3.26 -34.51 12.32
C GLN A 14 3.27 -34.16 13.83
N GLU A 15 2.10 -34.20 14.49
CA GLU A 15 2.07 -34.16 15.97
C GLU A 15 2.69 -35.43 16.58
N PRO A 16 3.61 -35.32 17.56
CA PRO A 16 4.11 -36.47 18.29
C PRO A 16 3.03 -37.05 19.24
N PRO A 17 3.00 -38.37 19.47
CA PRO A 17 1.86 -39.03 20.11
C PRO A 17 1.62 -38.57 21.55
N LEU A 18 0.47 -37.94 21.78
CA LEU A 18 0.01 -37.49 23.09
C LEU A 18 -0.06 -38.65 24.10
N ARG A 19 0.71 -38.54 25.19
CA ARG A 19 0.61 -39.44 26.34
C ARG A 19 -0.77 -39.29 26.99
N LYS A 20 -1.60 -40.33 26.88
CA LYS A 20 -2.92 -40.40 27.53
C LYS A 20 -2.82 -40.11 29.04
N ARG A 21 -3.23 -38.91 29.46
CA ARG A 21 -3.63 -38.63 30.84
C ARG A 21 -5.12 -38.97 31.00
N LYS A 22 -5.53 -39.34 32.20
CA LYS A 22 -6.89 -39.84 32.46
C LYS A 22 -7.91 -38.71 32.27
N LEU A 23 -9.08 -39.09 31.76
CA LEU A 23 -10.24 -38.23 31.59
C LEU A 23 -10.91 -38.03 32.95
N ASP A 24 -10.90 -36.80 33.46
CA ASP A 24 -11.90 -36.32 34.42
C ASP A 24 -12.98 -35.58 33.62
N GLU A 25 -14.24 -35.68 34.04
CA GLU A 25 -15.40 -35.17 33.27
C GLU A 25 -15.36 -33.64 33.12
N PRO A 26 -15.52 -33.09 31.90
CA PRO A 26 -15.61 -31.64 31.72
C PRO A 26 -16.95 -31.11 32.23
N SER A 27 -16.88 -30.16 33.16
CA SER A 27 -17.98 -29.24 33.47
C SER A 27 -18.48 -28.54 32.19
N PRO A 28 -19.76 -28.13 32.07
CA PRO A 28 -20.25 -27.44 30.88
C PRO A 28 -19.43 -26.18 30.63
N VAL A 29 -18.71 -26.16 29.52
CA VAL A 29 -18.07 -24.95 29.00
C VAL A 29 -19.14 -24.22 28.23
N GLU A 30 -19.47 -22.99 28.62
CA GLU A 30 -20.31 -22.11 27.82
C GLU A 30 -19.65 -21.94 26.45
N GLU A 31 -20.35 -22.35 25.40
CA GLU A 31 -19.91 -22.16 24.02
C GLU A 31 -19.83 -20.66 23.76
N LYS A 32 -18.62 -20.10 23.85
CA LYS A 32 -18.33 -18.80 23.25
C LYS A 32 -18.50 -18.98 21.76
N GLU A 33 -19.52 -18.32 21.22
CA GLU A 33 -19.76 -18.20 19.78
C GLU A 33 -18.45 -17.84 19.09
N GLU A 34 -17.90 -18.78 18.31
CA GLU A 34 -16.79 -18.49 17.41
C GLU A 34 -17.33 -17.51 16.38
N GLU A 35 -16.79 -16.28 16.35
CA GLU A 35 -17.25 -15.22 15.45
C GLU A 35 -17.19 -15.72 14.00
N ALA A 36 -18.36 -16.00 13.43
CA ALA A 36 -18.47 -16.54 12.08
C ALA A 36 -17.83 -15.57 11.08
N TYR A 37 -16.97 -16.09 10.21
CA TYR A 37 -16.20 -15.31 9.24
C TYR A 37 -17.09 -14.69 8.15
N SER A 38 -17.77 -13.58 8.47
CA SER A 38 -18.40 -12.70 7.47
C SER A 38 -19.64 -13.31 6.84
N SER A 39 -19.83 -13.29 5.51
CA SER A 39 -18.95 -13.06 4.34
C SER A 39 -18.94 -11.62 3.75
N GLU A 40 -18.31 -11.37 2.58
CA GLU A 40 -18.46 -10.08 1.84
C GLU A 40 -19.92 -9.84 1.39
N GLU A 41 -20.72 -10.91 1.26
CA GLU A 41 -22.15 -10.83 0.96
C GLU A 41 -22.98 -10.33 2.16
N ASP A 42 -22.42 -10.37 3.38
CA ASP A 42 -23.09 -10.03 4.64
C ASP A 42 -22.91 -8.55 5.06
N MET A 43 -22.22 -7.74 4.24
CA MET A 43 -22.24 -6.28 4.39
C MET A 43 -23.60 -5.71 3.99
N ASP A 44 -24.22 -4.93 4.89
CA ASP A 44 -25.48 -4.26 4.62
C ASP A 44 -25.40 -3.38 3.34
N PRO A 45 -26.43 -3.41 2.46
CA PRO A 45 -26.40 -2.63 1.23
C PRO A 45 -26.24 -1.11 1.39
N VAL A 46 -26.69 -0.53 2.51
CA VAL A 46 -26.54 0.89 2.82
C VAL A 46 -25.10 1.19 3.24
N GLU A 47 -24.48 0.32 4.04
CA GLU A 47 -23.05 0.43 4.37
C GLU A 47 -22.17 0.27 3.13
N ARG A 48 -22.47 -0.70 2.26
CA ARG A 48 -21.76 -0.92 0.98
C ARG A 48 -21.84 0.30 0.06
N GLU A 49 -23.01 0.92 -0.06
CA GLU A 49 -23.18 2.13 -0.86
C GLU A 49 -22.49 3.35 -0.22
N LYS A 50 -22.53 3.49 1.11
CA LYS A 50 -21.76 4.52 1.83
C LYS A 50 -20.25 4.37 1.59
N TYR A 51 -19.71 3.17 1.69
CA TYR A 51 -18.32 2.87 1.35
C TYR A 51 -18.00 3.25 -0.10
N ARG A 52 -18.83 2.82 -1.06
CA ARG A 52 -18.65 3.10 -2.48
C ARG A 52 -18.61 4.61 -2.77
N LEU A 53 -19.51 5.38 -2.16
CA LEU A 53 -19.53 6.84 -2.28
C LEU A 53 -18.26 7.47 -1.70
N GLN A 54 -17.87 7.10 -0.47
CA GLN A 54 -16.63 7.61 0.15
C GLN A 54 -15.38 7.29 -0.68
N ALA A 55 -15.23 6.05 -1.16
CA ALA A 55 -14.09 5.62 -1.97
C ALA A 55 -14.00 6.41 -3.29
N VAL A 56 -15.13 6.64 -3.96
CA VAL A 56 -15.18 7.39 -5.23
C VAL A 56 -14.96 8.89 -5.01
N GLU A 57 -15.72 9.54 -4.13
CA GLU A 57 -15.67 11.00 -3.92
C GLU A 57 -14.33 11.47 -3.36
N SER A 58 -13.70 10.65 -2.52
CA SER A 58 -12.40 10.95 -1.92
C SER A 58 -11.20 10.37 -2.66
N CYS A 59 -11.42 9.56 -3.70
CA CYS A 59 -10.38 8.73 -4.33
C CYS A 59 -9.63 7.82 -3.33
N GLY A 60 -10.35 7.28 -2.34
CA GLY A 60 -9.81 6.43 -1.26
C GLY A 60 -9.19 7.15 -0.06
N PHE A 61 -8.96 8.47 -0.14
CA PHE A 61 -8.28 9.23 0.92
C PHE A 61 -9.14 9.54 2.16
N ASP A 62 -10.46 9.61 2.00
CA ASP A 62 -11.44 9.94 3.05
C ASP A 62 -12.51 8.84 3.11
N VAL A 63 -12.12 7.66 3.60
CA VAL A 63 -12.97 6.46 3.80
C VAL A 63 -12.94 6.05 5.28
N ASP A 64 -14.12 5.74 5.84
CA ASP A 64 -14.29 5.23 7.21
C ASP A 64 -13.88 3.75 7.33
N PHE A 65 -13.87 3.20 8.56
CA PHE A 65 -13.76 1.75 8.73
C PHE A 65 -15.11 1.07 8.42
N PHE A 66 -15.07 0.05 7.59
CA PHE A 66 -16.19 -0.84 7.25
C PHE A 66 -15.71 -2.29 7.38
N ASN A 67 -16.62 -3.21 7.69
CA ASN A 67 -16.27 -4.63 7.85
C ASN A 67 -16.10 -5.31 6.47
N HIS A 68 -14.91 -5.14 5.88
CA HIS A 68 -14.49 -5.88 4.69
C HIS A 68 -13.54 -7.01 5.10
N ILE A 69 -13.82 -8.22 4.64
CA ILE A 69 -12.96 -9.39 4.91
C ILE A 69 -11.74 -9.36 3.99
N PHE A 70 -11.96 -8.95 2.74
CA PHE A 70 -10.93 -8.74 1.72
C PHE A 70 -11.29 -7.52 0.85
N ASN A 71 -10.32 -7.04 0.04
CA ASN A 71 -10.50 -6.07 -1.05
C ASN A 71 -11.14 -4.69 -0.73
N GLY A 72 -11.17 -4.26 0.54
CA GLY A 72 -11.60 -2.92 0.94
C GLY A 72 -10.46 -1.92 1.13
N ILE A 73 -10.75 -0.63 0.92
CA ILE A 73 -9.92 0.48 1.45
C ILE A 73 -10.33 0.72 2.91
N PHE A 74 -9.39 0.64 3.84
CA PHE A 74 -9.64 0.82 5.27
C PHE A 74 -8.66 1.82 5.92
N PRO A 75 -9.05 2.53 6.99
CA PRO A 75 -8.13 3.34 7.79
C PRO A 75 -7.00 2.50 8.38
N SER A 76 -5.76 2.92 8.17
CA SER A 76 -4.56 2.25 8.67
C SER A 76 -3.78 3.15 9.64
N GLY A 77 -2.99 2.53 10.52
CA GLY A 77 -1.96 3.25 11.26
C GLY A 77 -0.89 3.82 10.31
N CYS A 78 -0.29 4.95 10.68
CA CYS A 78 0.84 5.50 9.96
C CYS A 78 2.13 4.78 10.36
N THR A 79 2.71 4.01 9.44
CA THR A 79 4.01 3.35 9.63
C THR A 79 5.17 4.19 9.06
N PRO A 80 6.43 3.85 9.38
CA PRO A 80 7.58 4.40 8.66
C PRO A 80 7.54 4.14 7.15
N TYR A 81 6.86 3.08 6.70
CA TYR A 81 6.69 2.72 5.29
C TYR A 81 5.75 3.70 4.57
N ASP A 82 4.63 4.06 5.19
CA ASP A 82 3.72 5.07 4.65
C ASP A 82 4.36 6.46 4.57
N THR A 83 5.27 6.76 5.50
CA THR A 83 6.08 7.99 5.45
C THR A 83 7.08 7.98 4.29
N LEU A 84 7.62 6.82 3.91
CA LEU A 84 8.43 6.68 2.69
C LEU A 84 7.56 6.91 1.43
N PHE A 85 6.34 6.38 1.41
CA PHE A 85 5.43 6.50 0.27
C PHE A 85 4.94 7.93 0.11
N ALA A 86 4.59 8.61 1.20
CA ALA A 86 4.29 10.04 1.23
C ALA A 86 5.44 10.89 0.64
N LYS A 87 6.71 10.54 0.96
CA LYS A 87 7.90 11.21 0.39
C LYS A 87 8.11 10.89 -1.09
N ALA A 88 7.88 9.64 -1.51
CA ALA A 88 7.98 9.25 -2.92
C ALA A 88 6.98 10.03 -3.79
N GLY A 89 5.71 10.09 -3.36
CA GLY A 89 4.70 10.89 -4.04
C GLY A 89 5.02 12.38 -4.07
N LEU A 90 5.52 12.94 -2.96
CA LEU A 90 5.93 14.34 -2.90
C LEU A 90 7.13 14.64 -3.81
N HIS A 91 8.07 13.70 -3.95
CA HIS A 91 9.20 13.81 -4.86
C HIS A 91 8.72 13.85 -6.33
N CYS A 92 7.83 12.93 -6.74
CA CYS A 92 7.23 12.93 -8.07
C CYS A 92 6.52 14.26 -8.37
N HIS A 93 5.64 14.73 -7.47
CA HIS A 93 4.92 15.99 -7.64
C HIS A 93 5.86 17.20 -7.74
N ASN A 94 6.91 17.26 -6.89
CA ASN A 94 7.90 18.33 -6.94
C ASN A 94 8.68 18.33 -8.27
N ALA A 95 9.08 17.15 -8.77
CA ALA A 95 9.77 17.01 -10.04
C ALA A 95 8.89 17.42 -11.24
N GLU A 96 7.64 16.94 -11.28
CA GLU A 96 6.69 17.21 -12.37
C GLU A 96 6.27 18.69 -12.43
N LYS A 97 5.93 19.29 -11.28
CA LYS A 97 5.39 20.66 -11.22
C LYS A 97 6.47 21.74 -10.99
N GLY A 98 7.75 21.36 -10.92
CA GLY A 98 8.85 22.29 -10.60
C GLY A 98 8.77 22.90 -9.19
N LYS A 99 8.20 22.15 -8.24
CA LYS A 99 7.93 22.59 -6.85
C LYS A 99 9.01 22.11 -5.87
N LYS A 100 8.97 22.67 -4.65
CA LYS A 100 9.94 22.38 -3.57
C LYS A 100 9.26 22.11 -2.22
N TYR A 101 8.02 21.62 -2.25
CA TYR A 101 7.25 21.34 -1.04
C TYR A 101 8.00 20.36 -0.12
N GLN A 102 8.02 20.64 1.18
CA GLN A 102 8.68 19.83 2.20
C GLN A 102 7.63 19.09 3.04
N LEU A 103 7.82 17.78 3.25
CA LEU A 103 6.92 16.99 4.10
C LEU A 103 7.09 17.39 5.56
N LYS A 104 6.01 17.90 6.17
CA LYS A 104 5.96 18.25 7.59
C LYS A 104 5.53 17.05 8.44
N ARG A 105 4.46 16.36 8.04
CA ARG A 105 3.98 15.10 8.65
C ARG A 105 2.99 14.39 7.73
N VAL A 106 2.90 13.06 7.86
CA VAL A 106 1.71 12.31 7.44
C VAL A 106 0.64 12.51 8.52
N VAL A 107 -0.59 12.83 8.11
CA VAL A 107 -1.73 13.09 9.01
C VAL A 107 -2.60 11.85 9.17
N LYS A 108 -2.85 11.14 8.07
CA LYS A 108 -3.57 9.86 8.06
C LYS A 108 -3.16 9.00 6.87
N VAL A 109 -3.45 7.72 6.98
CA VAL A 109 -3.23 6.70 5.94
C VAL A 109 -4.49 5.86 5.86
N ASN A 110 -5.00 5.65 4.66
CA ASN A 110 -5.87 4.51 4.35
C ASN A 110 -5.05 3.49 3.56
N ALA A 111 -5.32 2.20 3.72
CA ALA A 111 -4.64 1.13 3.02
C ALA A 111 -5.64 0.22 2.31
N GLU A 112 -5.19 -0.43 1.25
CA GLU A 112 -5.90 -1.51 0.58
C GLU A 112 -4.90 -2.65 0.36
N ILE A 113 -5.29 -3.86 0.76
CA ILE A 113 -4.51 -5.09 0.59
C ILE A 113 -5.33 -6.01 -0.30
N ALA A 114 -5.08 -5.88 -1.61
CA ALA A 114 -5.63 -6.76 -2.64
C ALA A 114 -4.45 -7.57 -3.24
N SER A 115 -4.33 -7.64 -4.56
CA SER A 115 -3.17 -8.28 -5.22
C SER A 115 -1.82 -7.57 -4.97
N LEU A 116 -1.85 -6.29 -4.57
CA LEU A 116 -0.71 -5.44 -4.23
C LEU A 116 -1.09 -4.53 -3.05
N TYR A 117 -0.09 -3.97 -2.36
CA TYR A 117 -0.32 -3.01 -1.28
C TYR A 117 -0.48 -1.59 -1.83
N ASN A 118 -1.62 -0.95 -1.57
CA ASN A 118 -1.86 0.45 -1.89
C ASN A 118 -1.93 1.27 -0.60
N SER A 119 -1.13 2.33 -0.48
CA SER A 119 -1.20 3.30 0.63
C SER A 119 -1.71 4.65 0.11
N TYR A 120 -2.78 5.15 0.74
CA TYR A 120 -3.48 6.39 0.45
C TYR A 120 -3.18 7.37 1.59
N SER A 121 -2.06 8.08 1.50
CA SER A 121 -1.63 9.01 2.55
C SER A 121 -2.17 10.43 2.33
N THR A 122 -2.65 11.05 3.40
CA THR A 122 -2.90 12.50 3.46
C THR A 122 -1.88 13.12 4.40
N SER A 123 -1.16 14.14 3.92
CA SER A 123 -0.01 14.75 4.58
C SER A 123 -0.12 16.27 4.65
N GLU A 124 0.57 16.87 5.62
CA GLU A 124 0.87 18.30 5.63
C GLU A 124 2.24 18.54 4.96
N VAL A 125 2.26 19.48 4.01
CA VAL A 125 3.48 19.93 3.35
C VAL A 125 3.62 21.45 3.46
N ILE A 126 4.85 21.95 3.49
CA ILE A 126 5.18 23.39 3.56
C ILE A 126 5.79 23.82 2.22
N ASP A 127 5.34 24.93 1.65
CA ASP A 127 6.10 25.60 0.58
C ASP A 127 7.24 26.43 1.21
N PRO A 128 8.52 26.15 0.92
CA PRO A 128 9.62 26.94 1.47
C PRO A 128 9.72 28.36 0.89
N VAL A 129 8.93 28.71 -0.13
CA VAL A 129 8.96 30.06 -0.74
C VAL A 129 8.22 31.09 0.11
N ASP A 130 7.04 30.73 0.66
CA ASP A 130 6.20 31.63 1.46
C ASP A 130 5.85 31.06 2.87
N ASN A 131 6.38 29.87 3.19
CA ASN A 131 6.11 29.12 4.41
C ASN A 131 4.62 28.76 4.61
N SER A 132 3.84 28.72 3.52
CA SER A 132 2.44 28.31 3.55
C SER A 132 2.29 26.80 3.79
N LEU A 133 1.19 26.41 4.44
CA LEU A 133 0.87 25.03 4.76
C LEU A 133 -0.21 24.52 3.80
N HIS A 134 0.07 23.40 3.14
CA HIS A 134 -0.89 22.72 2.26
C HIS A 134 -1.18 21.29 2.73
N THR A 135 -2.38 20.82 2.38
CA THR A 135 -2.72 19.39 2.46
C THR A 135 -2.31 18.72 1.15
N PHE A 136 -1.53 17.66 1.24
CA PHE A 136 -1.07 16.85 0.11
C PHE A 136 -1.68 15.45 0.21
N GLN A 137 -2.10 14.89 -0.93
CA GLN A 137 -2.66 13.55 -1.06
C GLN A 137 -1.79 12.73 -2.01
N THR A 138 -1.36 11.53 -1.59
CA THR A 138 -0.69 10.61 -2.50
C THR A 138 -1.08 9.14 -2.31
N MET A 139 -1.40 8.50 -3.43
CA MET A 139 -1.61 7.06 -3.55
C MET A 139 -0.35 6.47 -4.18
N VAL A 140 0.29 5.56 -3.46
CA VAL A 140 1.44 4.79 -3.94
C VAL A 140 1.13 3.29 -3.82
N THR A 141 1.37 2.55 -4.90
CA THR A 141 1.33 1.09 -4.91
C THR A 141 2.74 0.55 -4.72
N ASP A 142 2.89 -0.41 -3.81
CA ASP A 142 4.04 -1.32 -3.80
C ASP A 142 3.78 -2.45 -4.80
N ALA A 143 4.54 -2.49 -5.89
CA ALA A 143 4.48 -3.57 -6.87
C ALA A 143 5.34 -4.79 -6.46
N GLY A 144 5.97 -4.75 -5.28
CA GLY A 144 6.73 -5.86 -4.72
C GLY A 144 8.10 -6.04 -5.37
N LYS A 145 8.48 -7.32 -5.55
CA LYS A 145 9.80 -7.72 -6.07
C LYS A 145 9.65 -8.30 -7.46
N GLU A 146 10.13 -7.56 -8.45
CA GLU A 146 10.18 -7.98 -9.85
C GLU A 146 11.53 -7.52 -10.43
N LYS A 147 11.98 -8.09 -11.56
CA LYS A 147 13.07 -7.51 -12.38
C LYS A 147 14.37 -7.23 -11.60
N LYS A 148 14.80 -8.16 -10.75
CA LYS A 148 15.90 -8.02 -9.76
C LYS A 148 15.74 -6.87 -8.72
N ALA A 149 14.70 -6.04 -8.79
CA ALA A 149 14.46 -4.96 -7.84
C ALA A 149 13.85 -5.51 -6.53
N SER A 150 14.32 -4.96 -5.40
CA SER A 150 13.79 -5.29 -4.06
C SER A 150 12.57 -4.45 -3.66
N LEU A 151 12.28 -3.39 -4.42
CA LEU A 151 11.19 -2.44 -4.21
C LEU A 151 10.83 -1.76 -5.53
N ILE A 152 9.54 -1.74 -5.89
CA ILE A 152 9.01 -1.00 -7.05
C ILE A 152 7.82 -0.17 -6.58
N LEU A 153 7.92 1.16 -6.64
CA LEU A 153 6.87 2.08 -6.21
C LEU A 153 6.18 2.73 -7.42
N LEU A 154 4.86 2.64 -7.48
CA LEU A 154 4.04 3.27 -8.53
C LEU A 154 3.21 4.40 -7.91
N THR A 155 3.60 5.65 -8.15
CA THR A 155 2.91 6.85 -7.67
C THR A 155 1.69 7.18 -8.54
N LYS A 156 0.55 6.55 -8.27
CA LYS A 156 -0.68 6.74 -9.05
C LYS A 156 -1.34 8.10 -8.85
N ILE A 157 -1.29 8.66 -7.64
CA ILE A 157 -1.83 9.99 -7.33
C ILE A 157 -0.79 10.75 -6.51
N CYS A 158 -0.50 12.01 -6.86
CA CYS A 158 0.34 12.90 -6.05
C CYS A 158 -0.04 14.37 -6.29
N ARG A 159 -0.91 14.93 -5.43
CA ARG A 159 -1.51 16.27 -5.62
C ARG A 159 -1.68 17.04 -4.31
N ILE A 160 -1.77 18.36 -4.41
CA ILE A 160 -2.38 19.19 -3.35
C ILE A 160 -3.88 18.87 -3.31
N LYS A 161 -4.47 18.73 -2.10
CA LYS A 161 -5.89 18.35 -1.95
C LYS A 161 -6.79 19.37 -2.67
N PRO A 162 -7.67 18.94 -3.60
CA PRO A 162 -8.59 19.84 -4.30
C PRO A 162 -9.53 20.58 -3.34
N GLN A 163 -9.86 21.83 -3.69
CA GLN A 163 -10.82 22.64 -2.91
C GLN A 163 -12.28 22.21 -3.12
N ILE A 164 -12.57 21.50 -4.22
CA ILE A 164 -13.89 20.99 -4.57
C ILE A 164 -13.88 19.47 -4.34
N PRO A 165 -14.70 18.93 -3.40
CA PRO A 165 -14.85 17.48 -3.20
C PRO A 165 -15.29 16.75 -4.48
N GLY A 166 -14.87 15.50 -4.67
CA GLY A 166 -15.16 14.73 -5.89
C GLY A 166 -14.43 15.19 -7.15
N SER A 167 -13.74 16.34 -7.13
CA SER A 167 -12.89 16.74 -8.26
C SER A 167 -11.63 15.89 -8.30
N LEU A 168 -11.35 15.31 -9.47
CA LEU A 168 -10.10 14.59 -9.71
C LEU A 168 -8.88 15.54 -9.74
N GLY A 169 -9.11 16.85 -9.89
CA GLY A 169 -8.04 17.84 -10.02
C GLY A 169 -7.21 17.57 -11.28
N ASP A 170 -5.90 17.44 -11.10
CA ASP A 170 -4.93 17.07 -12.12
C ASP A 170 -4.49 15.59 -12.06
N ALA A 171 -5.08 14.78 -11.18
CA ALA A 171 -4.71 13.37 -11.05
C ALA A 171 -5.36 12.49 -12.13
N THR A 172 -4.65 11.46 -12.59
CA THR A 172 -5.20 10.39 -13.43
C THR A 172 -5.27 9.08 -12.63
N VAL A 173 -6.45 8.46 -12.53
CA VAL A 173 -6.60 7.18 -11.82
C VAL A 173 -6.03 6.01 -12.64
N PHE A 174 -5.98 6.16 -13.97
CA PHE A 174 -5.41 5.17 -14.87
C PHE A 174 -3.90 5.37 -15.00
N TRP A 175 -3.16 4.27 -14.83
CA TRP A 175 -1.71 4.22 -14.97
C TRP A 175 -1.34 3.92 -16.42
N ASP A 176 -0.61 4.82 -17.08
CA ASP A 176 -0.12 4.59 -18.45
C ASP A 176 1.22 3.85 -18.42
N PHE A 177 1.16 2.52 -18.62
CA PHE A 177 2.34 1.68 -18.74
C PHE A 177 3.24 2.01 -19.94
N ASN A 178 2.72 2.72 -20.96
CA ASN A 178 3.50 3.09 -22.14
C ASN A 178 4.39 4.31 -21.86
N ALA A 179 3.96 5.21 -20.97
CA ALA A 179 4.71 6.40 -20.54
C ALA A 179 5.93 6.07 -19.64
N ILE A 180 6.05 4.84 -19.14
CA ILE A 180 7.23 4.37 -18.43
C ILE A 180 8.41 4.33 -19.40
N ASP A 181 9.56 4.87 -19.01
CA ASP A 181 10.81 4.75 -19.78
C ASP A 181 11.25 3.28 -19.87
N ASP A 182 11.70 2.84 -21.05
CA ASP A 182 12.09 1.46 -21.31
C ASP A 182 13.20 0.96 -20.37
N PHE A 183 14.04 1.85 -19.82
CA PHE A 183 15.00 1.55 -18.77
C PHE A 183 14.35 0.88 -17.54
N TYR A 184 13.18 1.34 -17.10
CA TYR A 184 12.46 0.78 -15.95
C TYR A 184 11.60 -0.44 -16.33
N LYS A 185 11.54 -0.80 -17.61
CA LYS A 185 10.81 -2.00 -18.07
C LYS A 185 11.67 -3.27 -17.99
N THR A 186 13.00 -3.15 -17.90
CA THR A 186 13.95 -4.27 -17.85
C THR A 186 14.40 -4.62 -16.42
N ASP A 187 15.19 -5.68 -16.27
CA ASP A 187 15.90 -6.00 -15.03
C ASP A 187 16.74 -4.81 -14.53
N MET A 188 16.70 -4.57 -13.22
CA MET A 188 17.60 -3.65 -12.54
C MET A 188 19.05 -4.03 -12.89
N PRO A 189 19.85 -3.11 -13.46
CA PRO A 189 21.21 -3.43 -13.87
C PRO A 189 22.08 -3.80 -12.67
N ASP A 190 22.99 -4.76 -12.87
CA ASP A 190 24.02 -5.05 -11.88
C ASP A 190 24.93 -3.80 -11.74
N TRP A 191 25.50 -3.60 -10.55
CA TRP A 191 26.31 -2.40 -10.27
C TRP A 191 27.47 -2.28 -11.28
N PRO A 192 27.70 -1.10 -11.89
CA PRO A 192 28.77 -0.95 -12.88
C PRO A 192 30.13 -1.29 -12.25
N PHE A 193 30.80 -2.28 -12.83
CA PHE A 193 32.17 -2.60 -12.45
C PHE A 193 33.11 -1.43 -12.79
N ASN A 194 34.14 -1.24 -11.97
CA ASN A 194 34.95 0.00 -11.92
C ASN A 194 36.03 0.07 -13.01
N ASP A 195 35.72 -0.43 -14.22
CA ASP A 195 36.65 -0.85 -15.27
C ASP A 195 37.49 0.28 -15.91
N GLY A 196 37.18 1.54 -15.59
CA GLY A 196 37.63 2.73 -16.34
C GLY A 196 38.36 3.82 -15.56
N VAL A 197 38.47 3.75 -14.22
CA VAL A 197 39.02 4.86 -13.43
C VAL A 197 40.53 4.72 -13.14
N ASP A 198 41.07 3.49 -13.11
CA ASP A 198 42.43 3.21 -12.64
C ASP A 198 43.49 3.04 -13.76
N LYS A 199 43.33 3.74 -14.89
CA LYS A 199 44.40 3.86 -15.89
C LYS A 199 45.07 5.24 -15.78
N PRO A 200 46.21 5.37 -15.06
CA PRO A 200 46.96 6.62 -15.06
C PRO A 200 47.43 6.92 -16.48
N THR A 201 47.11 8.12 -16.96
CA THR A 201 47.65 8.65 -18.20
C THR A 201 49.18 8.72 -18.09
N PRO A 202 49.95 8.09 -18.99
CA PRO A 202 51.40 8.27 -18.99
C PRO A 202 51.73 9.72 -19.36
N CYS A 203 52.57 10.35 -18.54
CA CYS A 203 53.13 11.68 -18.78
C CYS A 203 54.17 11.68 -19.91
#